data_AF-A0A0P1E636-F1
#
_entry.id   AF-A0A0P1E636-F1
#
_cell.length_a   1.000
_cell.length_b   1.000
_cell.length_c   1.000
_cell.angle_alpha   90.00
_cell.angle_beta   90.00
_cell.angle_gamma   90.00
#
_symmetry.space_group_name_H-M   'P 1'
#
loop_
_entity.id
_entity.type
_entity.pdbx_description
1 polymer ?
#
loop_
_entity_poly.entity_id
_entity_poly.type
_entity_poly.pdbx_seq_one_letter_code
_entity_poly.pdbx_strand_id
1 'polypeptide(L)'
;MWVAFSTPEGSGFFSAVAKDEDGNTSGPHMGSRVCLRFRRAQDAELLRDYGMDGEVIETPCGDYRFRAFIPRNHLVTVLMNLGDRMAYPNFKDSIPEDDIALTNACHQAWAVFGDLQDGGPYGAGQ
;
A
#
# COMPACT_ATOMS: atom_id res chain seq x y z
N MET A 1 1.26 -6.88 6.02
CA MET A 1 2.18 -5.82 5.55
C MET A 1 1.37 -4.67 4.99
N TRP A 2 1.72 -3.43 5.33
CA TRP A 2 1.09 -2.20 4.80
C TRP A 2 2.15 -1.47 3.97
N VAL A 3 1.77 -1.01 2.79
CA VAL A 3 2.70 -0.38 1.84
C VAL A 3 2.02 0.87 1.29
N ALA A 4 2.58 2.03 1.63
CA ALA A 4 2.40 3.23 0.82
C ALA A 4 3.49 3.23 -0.24
N PHE A 5 3.13 3.49 -1.49
CA PHE A 5 4.07 3.49 -2.60
C PHE A 5 3.89 4.72 -3.47
N SER A 6 4.95 5.07 -4.17
CA SER A 6 4.92 6.07 -5.21
C SER A 6 5.85 5.67 -6.35
N THR A 7 5.41 6.02 -7.54
CA THR A 7 5.97 5.66 -8.84
C THR A 7 5.80 6.84 -9.79
N PRO A 8 6.52 6.88 -10.92
CA PRO A 8 6.32 7.93 -11.93
C PRO A 8 4.88 8.06 -12.41
N GLU A 9 4.12 6.97 -12.43
CA GLU A 9 2.73 6.92 -12.90
C GLU A 9 1.71 7.29 -11.80
N GLY A 10 2.13 7.32 -10.53
CA GLY A 10 1.26 7.74 -9.43
C GLY A 10 1.64 7.16 -8.07
N SER A 11 0.81 7.51 -7.08
CA SER A 11 0.98 7.14 -5.68
C SER A 11 -0.25 6.46 -5.11
N GLY A 12 -0.05 5.52 -4.20
CA GLY A 12 -1.13 4.74 -3.63
C GLY A 12 -0.77 4.00 -2.35
N PHE A 13 -1.72 3.21 -1.89
CA PHE A 13 -1.59 2.40 -0.69
C PHE A 13 -2.25 1.04 -0.86
N PHE A 14 -1.60 0.00 -0.35
CA PHE A 14 -2.22 -1.31 -0.20
C PHE A 14 -1.82 -2.01 1.10
N SER A 15 -2.67 -2.93 1.53
CA SER A 15 -2.40 -3.85 2.64
C SER A 15 -2.38 -5.28 2.13
N ALA A 16 -1.26 -5.97 2.29
CA ALA A 16 -1.12 -7.40 1.99
C ALA A 16 -1.30 -8.23 3.26
N VAL A 17 -2.23 -9.18 3.22
CA VAL A 17 -2.46 -10.15 4.31
C VAL A 17 -2.32 -11.57 3.78
N ALA A 18 -1.62 -12.42 4.56
CA ALA A 18 -1.54 -13.84 4.24
C ALA A 18 -2.91 -14.50 4.45
N LYS A 19 -3.22 -15.47 3.58
CA LYS A 19 -4.42 -16.28 3.62
C LYS A 19 -4.01 -17.76 3.60
N ASP A 20 -4.69 -18.61 4.35
CA ASP A 20 -4.60 -20.06 4.15
C ASP A 20 -5.42 -20.48 2.91
N GLU A 21 -5.37 -21.78 2.58
CA GLU A 21 -6.08 -22.35 1.43
C GLU A 21 -7.61 -22.18 1.52
N ASP A 22 -8.12 -22.05 2.74
CA ASP A 22 -9.54 -21.85 3.05
C ASP A 22 -9.93 -20.36 3.15
N GLY A 23 -8.98 -19.44 2.98
CA GLY A 23 -9.22 -17.99 3.01
C GLY A 23 -9.29 -17.35 4.40
N ASN A 24 -8.91 -18.07 5.47
CA ASN A 24 -8.83 -17.53 6.83
C ASN A 24 -7.57 -16.67 7.02
N THR A 25 -7.64 -15.76 8.01
CA THR A 25 -6.57 -14.80 8.34
C THR A 25 -5.94 -15.03 9.69
N SER A 26 -6.45 -15.98 10.49
CA SER A 26 -6.00 -16.26 11.85
C SER A 26 -4.89 -17.31 11.85
N GLY A 27 -3.66 -16.91 12.20
CA GLY A 27 -2.50 -17.78 12.32
C GLY A 27 -1.33 -17.42 11.40
N PRO A 28 -0.12 -17.97 11.63
CA PRO A 28 1.02 -17.80 10.73
C PRO A 28 0.79 -18.56 9.42
N HIS A 29 0.26 -17.85 8.42
CA HIS A 29 -0.04 -18.44 7.12
C HIS A 29 1.13 -18.30 6.15
N MET A 30 1.86 -19.40 5.95
CA MET A 30 2.78 -19.61 4.81
C MET A 30 2.02 -19.99 3.53
N GLY A 31 0.74 -19.63 3.42
CA GLY A 31 -0.08 -19.95 2.26
C GLY A 31 0.50 -19.40 0.95
N SER A 32 0.22 -20.10 -0.14
CA SER A 32 0.66 -19.78 -1.50
C SER A 32 0.02 -18.50 -2.07
N ARG A 33 -1.03 -17.98 -1.41
CA ARG A 33 -1.75 -16.77 -1.81
C ARG A 33 -1.72 -15.68 -0.74
N VAL A 34 -1.87 -14.45 -1.20
CA VAL A 34 -2.03 -13.26 -0.37
C VAL A 34 -3.25 -12.49 -0.86
N CYS A 35 -3.95 -11.85 0.08
CA CYS A 35 -4.99 -10.88 -0.24
C CYS A 35 -4.38 -9.49 -0.18
N LEU A 36 -4.28 -8.83 -1.33
CA LEU A 36 -4.05 -7.40 -1.40
C LEU A 36 -5.38 -6.69 -1.18
N ARG A 37 -5.35 -5.64 -0.37
CA ARG A 37 -6.53 -4.88 0.03
C ARG A 37 -6.28 -3.41 -0.26
N PHE A 38 -7.26 -2.77 -0.88
CA PHE A 38 -7.20 -1.38 -1.31
C PHE A 38 -8.45 -0.62 -0.85
N ARG A 39 -8.29 0.69 -0.61
CA ARG A 39 -9.41 1.59 -0.33
C ARG A 39 -9.95 2.22 -1.61
N ARG A 40 -9.08 2.47 -2.60
CA ARG A 40 -9.40 3.08 -3.89
C ARG A 40 -9.13 2.07 -5.00
N ALA A 41 -10.00 2.01 -6.01
CA ALA A 41 -9.82 1.13 -7.16
C ALA A 41 -8.54 1.47 -7.94
N GLN A 42 -8.24 2.76 -8.08
CA GLN A 42 -7.05 3.25 -8.78
C GLN A 42 -5.73 2.69 -8.20
N ASP A 43 -5.67 2.44 -6.88
CA ASP A 43 -4.46 1.88 -6.25
C ASP A 43 -4.21 0.45 -6.74
N ALA A 44 -5.28 -0.33 -7.01
CA ALA A 44 -5.18 -1.67 -7.55
C ALA A 44 -4.81 -1.65 -9.04
N GLU A 45 -5.39 -0.73 -9.81
CA GLU A 45 -5.09 -0.58 -11.23
C GLU A 45 -3.62 -0.18 -11.46
N LEU A 46 -3.08 0.74 -10.66
CA LEU A 46 -1.65 1.09 -10.71
C LEU A 46 -0.77 -0.16 -10.55
N LEU A 47 -1.08 -1.06 -9.61
CA LEU A 47 -0.22 -2.23 -9.37
C LEU A 47 -0.23 -3.27 -10.49
N ARG A 48 -1.16 -3.23 -11.45
CA ARG A 48 -1.15 -4.13 -12.60
C ARG A 48 0.13 -3.97 -13.41
N ASP A 49 0.55 -2.73 -13.63
CA ASP A 49 1.78 -2.39 -14.35
C ASP A 49 3.05 -2.82 -13.60
N TYR A 50 2.91 -3.14 -12.31
CA TYR A 50 3.98 -3.62 -11.44
C TYR A 50 3.98 -5.14 -11.24
N GLY A 51 3.10 -5.87 -11.94
CA GLY A 51 3.07 -7.34 -11.90
C GLY A 51 2.04 -7.92 -10.93
N MET A 52 1.08 -7.11 -10.46
CA MET A 52 -0.10 -7.63 -9.79
C MET A 52 -0.98 -8.37 -10.81
N ASP A 53 -1.06 -9.69 -10.66
CA ASP A 53 -1.93 -10.54 -11.47
C ASP A 53 -3.05 -11.13 -10.60
N GLY A 54 -4.27 -10.64 -10.83
CA GLY A 54 -5.45 -11.07 -10.11
C GLY A 54 -6.66 -10.19 -10.42
N GLU A 55 -7.83 -10.81 -10.26
CA GLU A 55 -9.11 -10.11 -10.30
C GLU A 55 -9.25 -9.21 -9.07
N VAL A 56 -9.66 -7.97 -9.31
CA VAL A 56 -10.01 -7.02 -8.24
C VAL A 56 -11.51 -7.13 -8.01
N ILE A 57 -11.89 -7.57 -6.83
CA ILE A 57 -13.29 -7.66 -6.40
C ILE A 57 -13.65 -6.45 -5.53
N GLU A 58 -14.89 -5.99 -5.65
CA GLU A 58 -15.45 -4.93 -4.82
C GLU A 58 -16.33 -5.52 -3.70
N THR A 59 -16.08 -5.07 -2.47
CA THR A 59 -16.87 -5.37 -1.27
C THR A 59 -17.35 -4.04 -0.67
N PRO A 60 -18.55 -3.54 -1.02
CA PRO A 60 -18.99 -2.17 -0.72
C PRO A 60 -18.95 -1.76 0.76
N CYS A 61 -19.11 -2.70 1.69
CA CYS A 61 -19.11 -2.45 3.14
C CYS A 61 -17.80 -2.90 3.82
N GLY A 62 -16.77 -3.27 3.05
CA GLY A 62 -15.48 -3.69 3.58
C GLY A 62 -14.66 -2.51 4.10
N ASP A 63 -13.95 -2.72 5.21
CA ASP A 63 -12.91 -1.81 5.73
C ASP A 63 -11.90 -1.40 4.64
N TYR A 64 -11.57 -2.36 3.78
CA TYR A 64 -10.98 -2.18 2.47
C TYR A 64 -12.00 -2.61 1.41
N ARG A 65 -12.47 -1.62 0.63
CA ARG A 65 -13.53 -1.80 -0.36
C ARG A 65 -13.11 -2.69 -1.52
N PHE A 66 -11.84 -2.71 -1.90
CA PHE A 66 -11.35 -3.49 -3.03
C PHE A 66 -10.32 -4.52 -2.57
N ARG A 67 -10.35 -5.70 -3.18
CA ARG A 67 -9.47 -6.81 -2.81
C ARG A 67 -9.00 -7.56 -4.05
N ALA A 68 -7.76 -8.03 -4.03
CA ALA A 68 -7.24 -8.95 -5.04
C ALA A 68 -6.57 -10.14 -4.36
N PHE A 69 -6.87 -11.36 -4.81
CA PHE A 69 -6.26 -12.58 -4.30
C PHE A 69 -5.22 -13.07 -5.29
N ILE A 70 -3.94 -12.84 -4.97
CA ILE A 70 -2.84 -13.13 -5.88
C ILE A 70 -1.93 -14.22 -5.32
N PRO A 71 -1.21 -14.96 -6.17
CA PRO A 71 -0.12 -15.82 -5.70
C PRO A 71 0.97 -14.99 -5.01
N ARG A 72 1.61 -15.56 -3.98
CA ARG A 72 2.62 -14.86 -3.17
C ARG A 72 3.81 -14.38 -3.98
N ASN A 73 4.25 -15.14 -4.98
CA ASN A 73 5.34 -14.74 -5.87
C ASN A 73 5.00 -13.47 -6.67
N HIS A 74 3.72 -13.21 -6.98
CA HIS A 74 3.33 -11.96 -7.64
C HIS A 74 3.46 -10.76 -6.72
N LEU A 75 3.18 -10.91 -5.41
CA LEU A 75 3.48 -9.85 -4.44
C LEU A 75 4.98 -9.56 -4.37
N VAL A 76 5.84 -10.58 -4.46
CA VAL A 76 7.30 -10.38 -4.51
C VAL A 76 7.68 -9.56 -5.74
N THR A 77 7.17 -9.92 -6.92
CA THR A 77 7.37 -9.17 -8.16
C THR A 77 6.92 -7.72 -8.04
N VAL A 78 5.73 -7.47 -7.49
CA VAL A 78 5.20 -6.11 -7.25
C VAL A 78 6.17 -5.29 -6.39
N LEU A 79 6.63 -5.84 -5.27
CA LEU A 79 7.53 -5.11 -4.37
C LEU A 79 8.89 -4.84 -5.00
N MET A 80 9.43 -5.79 -5.77
CA MET A 80 10.68 -5.60 -6.51
C MET A 80 10.54 -4.46 -7.53
N ASN A 81 9.47 -4.48 -8.33
CA ASN A 81 9.25 -3.47 -9.36
C ASN A 81 8.97 -2.07 -8.78
N LEU A 82 8.22 -2.00 -7.66
CA LEU A 82 8.01 -0.74 -6.93
C LEU A 82 9.33 -0.18 -6.39
N GLY A 83 10.20 -1.05 -5.86
CA GLY A 83 11.53 -0.66 -5.39
C GLY A 83 12.43 -0.15 -6.52
N ASP A 84 12.42 -0.84 -7.66
CA ASP A 84 13.22 -0.50 -8.84
C ASP A 84 12.80 0.84 -9.47
N ARG A 85 11.50 1.16 -9.45
CA ARG A 85 10.96 2.40 -10.01
C ARG A 85 10.86 3.58 -9.03
N MET A 86 11.37 3.42 -7.81
CA MET A 86 11.33 4.47 -6.80
C MET A 86 12.17 5.67 -7.23
N ALA A 87 11.52 6.77 -7.61
CA ALA A 87 12.16 7.92 -8.25
C ALA A 87 11.95 9.25 -7.50
N TYR A 88 11.61 9.22 -6.21
CA TYR A 88 11.31 10.42 -5.43
C TYR A 88 12.35 10.70 -4.33
N PRO A 89 12.68 11.99 -4.07
CA PRO A 89 13.57 12.36 -2.97
C PRO A 89 12.85 12.32 -1.60
N ASN A 90 11.52 12.47 -1.60
CA ASN A 90 10.66 12.37 -0.42
C ASN A 90 9.29 11.86 -0.85
N PHE A 91 8.66 11.00 -0.05
CA PHE A 91 7.35 10.46 -0.38
C PHE A 91 6.29 11.56 -0.54
N LYS A 92 6.31 12.63 0.27
CA LYS A 92 5.30 13.69 0.16
C LYS A 92 5.36 14.42 -1.19
N ASP A 93 6.54 14.50 -1.78
CA ASP A 93 6.80 15.16 -3.07
C ASP A 93 6.40 14.24 -4.26
N SER A 94 6.01 13.00 -3.95
CA SER A 94 5.71 11.96 -4.94
C SER A 94 4.22 11.76 -5.17
N ILE A 95 3.36 12.36 -4.33
CA ILE A 95 1.91 12.36 -4.50
C ILE A 95 1.56 13.41 -5.55
N PRO A 96 0.75 13.09 -6.58
CA PRO A 96 0.28 14.07 -7.55
C PRO A 96 -0.35 15.29 -6.89
N GLU A 97 -0.05 16.51 -7.37
CA GLU A 97 -0.52 17.77 -6.78
C GLU A 97 -2.06 17.87 -6.75
N ASP A 98 -2.74 17.19 -7.68
CA ASP A 98 -4.19 17.15 -7.78
C ASP A 98 -4.84 16.10 -6.87
N ASP A 99 -4.09 15.14 -6.31
CA ASP A 99 -4.59 14.19 -5.30
C ASP A 99 -4.50 14.77 -3.88
N ILE A 100 -5.21 15.89 -3.68
CA ILE A 100 -5.27 16.62 -2.40
C ILE A 100 -5.76 15.71 -1.26
N ALA A 101 -6.67 14.77 -1.57
CA ALA A 101 -7.22 13.85 -0.58
C ALA A 101 -6.15 12.89 -0.04
N LEU A 102 -5.34 12.29 -0.92
CA LEU A 102 -4.23 11.42 -0.50
C LEU A 102 -3.17 12.22 0.24
N THR A 103 -2.79 13.39 -0.27
CA THR A 103 -1.81 14.28 0.37
C THR A 103 -2.21 14.59 1.80
N ASN A 104 -3.46 15.01 2.03
CA ASN A 104 -3.96 15.31 3.37
C ASN A 104 -3.98 14.06 4.28
N ALA A 105 -4.45 12.92 3.77
CA ALA A 105 -4.51 11.69 4.54
C ALA A 105 -3.11 11.23 4.97
N CYS A 106 -2.13 11.28 4.06
CA CYS A 106 -0.77 10.90 4.36
C CYS A 106 -0.09 11.91 5.31
N HIS A 107 -0.32 13.22 5.15
CA HIS A 107 0.16 14.23 6.11
C HIS A 107 -0.37 14.01 7.53
N GLN A 108 -1.65 13.65 7.68
CA GLN A 108 -2.21 13.28 8.99
C GLN A 108 -1.53 12.04 9.56
N ALA A 109 -1.31 11.00 8.75
CA ALA A 109 -0.60 9.80 9.19
C ALA A 109 0.84 10.10 9.63
N TRP A 110 1.59 10.92 8.88
CA TRP A 110 2.94 11.35 9.30
C TRP A 110 2.94 12.17 10.57
N ALA A 111 1.97 13.07 10.76
CA ALA A 111 1.88 13.83 12.00
C ALA A 111 1.74 12.89 13.20
N VAL A 112 0.82 11.92 13.12
CA VAL A 112 0.62 10.91 14.17
C VAL A 112 1.89 10.07 14.39
N PHE A 113 2.59 9.66 13.32
CA PHE A 113 3.86 8.93 13.48
C PHE A 113 4.98 9.80 14.03
N GLY A 114 4.98 11.09 13.71
CA GLY A 114 5.91 12.08 14.25
C GLY A 114 5.77 12.27 15.76
N ASP A 115 4.54 12.16 16.28
CA ASP A 115 4.28 12.21 17.72
C ASP A 115 4.82 11.00 18.49
N LEU A 116 5.16 9.90 17.79
CA LEU A 116 5.86 8.75 18.38
C LEU A 116 7.36 8.99 18.56
N GLN A 117 7.91 10.03 17.93
CA GLN A 117 9.33 10.36 17.99
C GLN A 117 9.59 11.34 19.13
N ASP A 118 10.54 11.01 20.01
CA ASP A 118 11.01 11.94 21.03
C ASP A 118 11.55 13.23 20.37
N GLY A 119 11.03 14.38 20.80
CA GLY A 119 11.35 15.67 20.17
C GLY A 119 10.53 16.00 18.91
N GLY A 120 9.54 15.18 18.55
CA GLY A 120 8.59 15.41 17.45
C GLY A 120 9.14 15.10 16.05
N PRO A 121 8.30 15.29 14.99
CA PRO A 121 8.62 14.86 13.61
C PRO A 121 9.86 15.51 12.99
N TYR A 122 10.30 16.64 13.53
CA TYR A 122 11.45 17.39 13.01
C TYR A 122 12.65 17.40 13.96
N GLY A 123 12.55 16.70 15.10
CA GLY A 123 13.52 16.75 16.18
C GLY A 123 13.69 18.18 16.69
N ALA A 124 13.24 18.47 17.90
CA ALA A 124 13.81 19.61 18.62
C ALA A 124 15.31 19.35 18.74
N GLY A 125 16.11 20.02 17.90
CA GLY A 125 17.56 19.82 17.83
C GLY A 125 18.16 19.90 19.23
N GLN A 126 18.90 18.87 19.63
CA GLN A 126 19.83 18.96 20.75
C GLN A 126 21.13 19.62 20.28
#